data_AF-A0A373W488-F1
#
_entry.id   AF-A0A373W488-F1
#
_cell.length_a   1.000
_cell.length_b   1.000
_cell.length_c   1.000
_cell.angle_alpha   90.00
_cell.angle_beta   90.00
_cell.angle_gamma   90.00
#
_symmetry.space_group_name_H-M   'P 1'
#
loop_
_entity.id
_entity.type
_entity.pdbx_description
1 polymer ?
#
loop_
_entity_poly.entity_id
_entity_poly.type
_entity_poly.pdbx_seq_one_letter_code
_entity_poly.pdbx_strand_id
1 'polypeptide(L)'
;MATEPIKVKKYIKVDNAYKWFLESAEQGKLVIGKYEDKSEQELNNWYNMIYNYIKEKEMIKIPDCSYAKFVKKKLPLVWERYEKEAQYFGKPVREANDMNSK
;
A
#
# COMPACT_ATOMS: atom_id res chain seq x y z
N MET A 1 29.70 18.65 2.03
CA MET A 1 28.91 18.94 3.24
C MET A 1 28.85 17.66 4.05
N ALA A 2 29.55 17.60 5.19
CA ALA A 2 29.58 16.41 6.03
C ALA A 2 28.42 16.49 7.04
N THR A 3 27.48 15.55 6.96
CA THR A 3 26.36 15.44 7.90
C THR A 3 26.83 14.64 9.11
N GLU A 4 27.50 15.29 10.06
CA GLU A 4 27.90 14.62 11.30
C GLU A 4 26.65 14.09 12.05
N PRO A 5 26.65 12.81 12.49
CA PRO A 5 25.52 12.23 13.20
C PRO A 5 25.20 13.00 14.49
N ILE A 6 23.94 13.38 14.66
CA ILE A 6 23.48 14.06 15.88
C ILE A 6 23.55 13.08 17.05
N LYS A 7 24.30 13.43 18.10
CA LYS A 7 24.38 12.62 19.33
C LYS A 7 23.01 12.59 20.03
N VAL A 8 22.47 11.38 20.23
CA VAL A 8 21.24 11.15 20.99
C VAL A 8 21.45 11.60 22.44
N LYS A 9 20.65 12.57 22.92
CA LYS A 9 20.77 13.09 24.29
C LYS A 9 19.99 12.29 25.33
N LYS A 10 18.86 11.68 24.93
CA LYS A 10 17.97 10.89 25.79
C LYS A 10 17.27 9.83 24.96
N TYR A 11 17.03 8.66 25.57
CA TYR A 11 16.18 7.62 25.00
C TYR A 11 15.34 6.99 26.12
N ILE A 12 14.20 6.43 25.75
CA ILE A 12 13.39 5.60 26.64
C ILE A 12 13.54 4.17 26.13
N LYS A 13 13.98 3.27 27.00
CA LYS A 13 14.03 1.85 26.66
C LYS A 13 12.61 1.29 26.70
N VAL A 14 12.19 0.66 25.60
CA VAL A 14 10.90 -0.03 25.51
C VAL A 14 11.18 -1.50 25.26
N ASP A 15 11.14 -2.30 26.32
CA ASP A 15 11.46 -3.74 26.24
C ASP A 15 10.37 -4.54 25.51
N ASN A 16 9.12 -4.06 25.54
CA ASN A 16 8.00 -4.64 24.78
C ASN A 16 7.16 -3.52 24.16
N ALA A 17 7.38 -3.27 22.87
CA ALA A 17 6.70 -2.21 22.14
C ALA A 17 5.18 -2.41 22.11
N TYR A 18 4.71 -3.64 21.89
CA TYR A 18 3.29 -3.93 21.80
C TYR A 18 2.55 -3.61 23.11
N LYS A 19 3.10 -4.06 24.25
CA LYS A 19 2.55 -3.75 25.57
C LYS A 19 2.53 -2.23 25.83
N TRP A 20 3.65 -1.56 25.54
CA TRP A 20 3.74 -0.10 25.71
C TRP A 20 2.72 0.66 24.86
N PHE A 21 2.46 0.20 23.63
CA PHE A 21 1.45 0.80 22.75
C PHE A 21 0.05 0.69 23.33
N LEU A 22 -0.34 -0.48 23.86
CA LEU A 22 -1.65 -0.69 24.49
C LEU A 22 -1.83 0.18 25.73
N GLU A 23 -0.86 0.17 26.65
CA GLU A 23 -0.91 0.99 27.87
C GLU A 23 -0.94 2.49 27.55
N SER A 24 -0.20 2.92 26.53
CA SER A 24 -0.19 4.32 26.09
C SER A 24 -1.53 4.75 25.49
N ALA A 25 -2.22 3.83 24.79
CA ALA A 25 -3.56 4.08 24.29
C ALA A 25 -4.58 4.20 25.44
N GLU A 26 -4.51 3.29 26.42
CA GLU A 26 -5.35 3.34 27.63
C GLU A 26 -5.15 4.63 28.44
N GLN A 27 -3.91 5.12 28.51
CA GLN A 27 -3.54 6.36 29.18
C GLN A 27 -3.85 7.62 28.35
N GLY A 28 -4.40 7.48 27.14
CA GLY A 28 -4.69 8.61 26.25
C GLY A 28 -3.44 9.32 25.70
N LYS A 29 -2.26 8.71 25.82
CA LYS A 29 -0.99 9.25 25.29
C LYS A 29 -0.88 9.10 23.78
N LEU A 30 -1.63 8.17 23.19
CA LEU A 30 -1.74 7.97 21.75
C LEU A 30 -3.14 7.44 21.40
N VAL A 31 -3.50 7.54 20.13
CA VAL A 31 -4.73 6.95 19.58
C VAL A 31 -4.34 5.85 18.60
N ILE A 32 -4.86 4.64 18.82
CA ILE A 32 -4.70 3.53 17.87
C ILE A 32 -5.90 3.55 16.93
N GLY A 33 -5.70 4.07 15.73
CA GLY A 33 -6.73 4.01 14.69
C GLY A 33 -6.88 2.58 14.18
N LYS A 34 -8.11 2.06 14.22
CA LYS A 34 -8.46 0.77 13.63
C LYS A 34 -8.97 0.93 12.21
N TYR A 35 -9.10 -0.20 11.53
CA TYR A 35 -9.70 -0.28 10.21
C TYR A 35 -11.19 0.12 10.27
N GLU A 36 -11.92 -0.35 11.30
CA GLU A 36 -13.35 -0.04 11.45
C GLU A 36 -13.62 1.45 11.72
N ASP A 37 -12.61 2.19 12.18
CA ASP A 37 -12.74 3.62 12.47
C ASP A 37 -12.59 4.50 11.21
N LYS A 38 -12.33 3.92 10.04
CA LYS A 38 -12.07 4.68 8.80
C LYS A 38 -13.36 4.82 7.98
N SER A 39 -13.56 6.01 7.44
CA SER A 39 -14.58 6.24 6.42
C SER A 39 -14.26 5.47 5.14
N GLU A 40 -15.29 5.19 4.34
CA GLU A 40 -15.11 4.55 3.03
C GLU A 40 -14.14 5.33 2.13
N GLN A 41 -14.15 6.66 2.21
CA GLN A 41 -13.25 7.51 1.43
C GLN A 41 -11.79 7.35 1.87
N GLU A 42 -11.52 7.28 3.17
CA GLU A 42 -10.17 7.03 3.69
C GLU A 42 -9.66 5.65 3.30
N LEU A 43 -10.51 4.62 3.39
CA LEU A 43 -10.17 3.27 2.96
C LEU A 43 -9.86 3.21 1.46
N ASN A 44 -10.67 3.87 0.63
CA ASN A 44 -10.43 3.97 -0.81
C ASN A 44 -9.09 4.67 -1.10
N ASN A 45 -8.75 5.73 -0.37
CA ASN A 45 -7.44 6.39 -0.49
C ASN A 45 -6.29 5.42 -0.16
N TRP A 46 -6.42 4.64 0.91
CA TRP A 46 -5.40 3.63 1.26
C TRP A 46 -5.27 2.54 0.20
N TYR A 47 -6.38 2.02 -0.32
CA TYR A 47 -6.34 1.05 -1.41
C TYR A 47 -5.70 1.62 -2.68
N ASN A 48 -5.97 2.88 -3.00
CA ASN A 48 -5.32 3.57 -4.12
C ASN A 48 -3.82 3.76 -3.89
N MET A 49 -3.38 4.07 -2.67
CA MET A 49 -1.95 4.18 -2.34
C MET A 49 -1.24 2.84 -2.54
N ILE A 50 -1.83 1.72 -2.06
CA ILE A 50 -1.26 0.38 -2.23
C ILE A 50 -1.21 0.02 -3.72
N TYR A 51 -2.30 0.25 -4.45
CA TYR A 51 -2.36 0.04 -5.90
C TYR A 51 -1.25 0.82 -6.64
N ASN A 52 -1.08 2.11 -6.33
CA ASN A 52 -0.07 2.94 -6.97
C ASN A 52 1.35 2.44 -6.67
N TYR A 53 1.60 2.02 -5.42
CA TYR A 53 2.90 1.47 -5.03
C TYR A 53 3.23 0.18 -5.76
N ILE A 54 2.32 -0.80 -5.79
CA ILE A 54 2.58 -2.08 -6.48
C ILE A 54 2.73 -1.89 -7.99
N LYS A 55 2.03 -0.89 -8.57
CA LYS A 55 2.17 -0.48 -9.97
C LYS A 55 3.53 0.15 -10.24
N GLU A 56 3.94 1.12 -9.45
CA GLU A 56 5.23 1.81 -9.56
C GLU A 56 6.40 0.84 -9.48
N LYS A 57 6.30 -0.17 -8.61
CA LYS A 57 7.31 -1.22 -8.45
C LYS A 57 7.20 -2.37 -9.47
N GLU A 58 6.30 -2.24 -10.45
CA GLU A 58 6.05 -3.25 -11.48
C GLU A 58 5.88 -4.67 -10.90
N MET A 59 5.19 -4.79 -9.76
CA MET A 59 5.14 -6.05 -9.01
C MET A 59 4.47 -7.20 -9.76
N ILE A 60 3.76 -6.91 -10.86
CA ILE A 60 3.22 -7.92 -11.76
C ILE A 60 4.33 -8.82 -12.35
N LYS A 61 5.56 -8.29 -12.50
CA LYS A 61 6.74 -9.04 -12.98
C LYS A 61 7.38 -9.92 -11.91
N ILE A 62 7.10 -9.64 -10.63
CA ILE A 62 7.64 -10.36 -9.47
C ILE A 62 6.52 -10.79 -8.51
N PRO A 63 5.53 -11.57 -9.02
CA PRO A 63 4.30 -11.87 -8.30
C PRO A 63 4.49 -12.74 -7.04
N ASP A 64 5.69 -13.32 -6.87
CA ASP A 64 6.03 -14.21 -5.77
C ASP A 64 6.83 -13.57 -4.63
N CYS A 65 7.14 -12.27 -4.74
CA CYS A 65 7.77 -11.55 -3.65
C CYS A 65 6.85 -11.48 -2.43
N SER A 66 7.43 -11.32 -1.24
CA SER A 66 6.70 -11.37 0.03
C SER A 66 5.53 -10.38 0.08
N TYR A 67 5.75 -9.15 -0.41
CA TYR A 67 4.72 -8.11 -0.44
C TYR A 67 3.62 -8.40 -1.47
N ALA A 68 3.96 -8.87 -2.68
CA ALA A 68 2.95 -9.26 -3.68
C ALA A 68 2.06 -10.39 -3.17
N LYS A 69 2.64 -11.41 -2.51
CA LYS A 69 1.89 -12.49 -1.86
C LYS A 69 0.97 -11.96 -0.76
N PHE A 70 1.43 -11.00 0.03
CA PHE A 70 0.61 -10.36 1.05
C PHE A 70 -0.60 -9.64 0.43
N VAL A 71 -0.37 -8.80 -0.59
CA VAL A 71 -1.45 -8.05 -1.26
C VAL A 71 -2.45 -8.99 -1.92
N LYS A 72 -2.02 -10.02 -2.64
CA LYS A 72 -2.91 -11.05 -3.21
C LYS A 72 -3.81 -11.70 -2.16
N LYS A 73 -3.24 -12.03 -0.99
CA LYS A 73 -3.96 -12.75 0.07
C LYS A 73 -4.89 -11.86 0.88
N LYS A 74 -4.48 -10.61 1.16
CA LYS A 74 -5.19 -9.74 2.11
C LYS A 74 -6.00 -8.64 1.42
N LEU A 75 -5.67 -8.29 0.19
CA LEU A 75 -6.27 -7.20 -0.58
C LEU A 75 -6.51 -7.65 -2.04
N PRO A 76 -7.26 -8.75 -2.27
CA PRO A 76 -7.40 -9.35 -3.59
C PRO A 76 -7.97 -8.38 -4.63
N LEU A 77 -8.92 -7.53 -4.25
CA LEU A 77 -9.52 -6.53 -5.16
C LEU A 77 -8.49 -5.52 -5.70
N VAL A 78 -7.51 -5.14 -4.88
CA VAL A 78 -6.42 -4.24 -5.30
C VAL A 78 -5.53 -4.94 -6.33
N TRP A 79 -5.22 -6.21 -6.09
CA TRP A 79 -4.39 -7.00 -7.00
C TRP A 79 -5.11 -7.30 -8.33
N GLU A 80 -6.39 -7.69 -8.28
CA GLU A 80 -7.21 -7.95 -9.46
C GLU A 80 -7.33 -6.71 -10.36
N ARG A 81 -7.52 -5.53 -9.76
CA ARG A 81 -7.51 -4.26 -10.50
C ARG A 81 -6.18 -4.08 -11.23
N TYR A 82 -5.07 -4.34 -10.53
CA TYR A 82 -3.73 -4.20 -11.09
C TYR A 82 -3.48 -5.19 -12.24
N GLU A 83 -3.88 -6.45 -12.10
CA GLU A 83 -3.79 -7.48 -13.15
C GLU A 83 -4.59 -7.12 -14.39
N LYS A 84 -5.85 -6.68 -14.21
CA LYS A 84 -6.72 -6.26 -15.33
C LYS A 84 -6.07 -5.13 -16.13
N GLU A 85 -5.59 -4.09 -15.45
CA GLU A 85 -4.93 -2.98 -16.13
C GLU A 85 -3.66 -3.39 -16.85
N ALA A 86 -2.79 -4.20 -16.22
CA ALA A 86 -1.58 -4.72 -16.86
C ALA A 86 -1.88 -5.54 -18.12
N GLN A 87 -2.98 -6.31 -18.11
CA GLN A 87 -3.43 -7.07 -19.27
C GLN A 87 -3.87 -6.17 -20.45
N TYR A 88 -4.45 -5.00 -20.18
CA TYR A 88 -4.84 -4.05 -21.24
C TYR A 88 -3.64 -3.39 -21.93
N PHE A 89 -2.58 -3.06 -21.20
CA PHE A 89 -1.35 -2.50 -21.80
C PHE A 89 -0.56 -3.51 -22.66
N GLY A 90 -0.82 -4.82 -22.50
CA GLY A 90 -0.21 -5.88 -23.30
C GLY A 90 -1.03 -6.32 -24.53
N LYS A 91 -2.22 -5.77 -24.75
CA LYS A 91 -3.04 -6.08 -25.94
C LYS A 91 -2.71 -5.09 -27.07
N PRO A 92 -2.48 -5.55 -28.31
CA PRO A 92 -2.43 -4.64 -29.45
C PRO A 92 -3.79 -3.94 -29.57
N VAL A 93 -3.76 -2.61 -29.70
CA VAL A 93 -4.94 -1.80 -30.01
C VAL A 93 -5.43 -2.26 -31.38
N ARG A 94 -6.42 -3.16 -31.42
CA ARG A 94 -7.09 -3.50 -32.67
C ARG A 94 -7.86 -2.26 -33.11
N GLU A 95 -7.45 -1.77 -34.28
CA GLU A 95 -7.93 -0.63 -35.03
C GLU A 95 -9.45 -0.45 -34.93
N ALA A 96 -9.87 0.56 -34.17
CA ALA A 96 -11.23 1.10 -34.22
C ALA A 96 -11.33 2.19 -35.29
N ASN A 97 -10.84 1.93 -36.51
CA ASN A 97 -10.89 2.87 -37.64
C ASN A 97 -11.51 2.30 -38.92
N ASP A 98 -12.17 1.14 -38.87
CA ASP A 98 -12.95 0.60 -40.00
C ASP A 98 -14.43 0.48 -39.65
N MET A 99 -15.08 1.60 -39.32
CA MET A 99 -16.56 1.71 -39.39
C MET A 99 -17.02 3.05 -39.99
N ASN A 100 -16.20 3.68 -40.86
CA ASN A 100 -16.66 4.83 -41.63
C ASN A 100 -16.26 4.77 -43.12
N SER A 101 -16.47 3.60 -43.72
CA SER A 101 -16.59 3.48 -45.18
C SER A 101 -17.54 2.35 -45.53
N LYS A 102 -18.83 2.70 -45.63
CA LYS A 102 -19.66 2.49 -46.82
C LYS A 102 -21.01 3.16 -46.63
#